data_AF-A0A947BTY5-F1
#
_entry.id   AF-A0A947BTY5-F1
#
_cell.length_a   1.000
_cell.length_b   1.000
_cell.length_c   1.000
_cell.angle_alpha   90.00
_cell.angle_beta   90.00
_cell.angle_gamma   90.00
#
_symmetry.space_group_name_H-M   'P 1'
#
loop_
_entity.id
_entity.type
_entity.pdbx_description
1 polymer ?
#
loop_
_entity_poly.entity_id
_entity_poly.type
_entity_poly.pdbx_seq_one_letter_code
_entity_poly.pdbx_strand_id
1 'polypeptide(L)'
;MEFLDARRLTGPSLIFDRPGTIMDVSCTAEEASSLIPVWANHVTRMLEALDWTSARFASQQLSGGVSLVFSAPIDQLYAATEINEWAWAASAYELGASTEEPDFDAAVNTIRQSAEEEANDELMWLIDAANSHGKTLLWDDDFVSLGLGRGSQTWSVKDIPDAPEWDSFHDIPIGIVTGTNGKTTTVRLAAHILRAAGQNVGVSSTDWISVNDKVLDRGDWSGPGGARTVLREQEVDVAILETARGGLLRRGLGVERADAALITNISEDHLGDFGSRDLDELLAVKWIVSRAVENSGRLILNADDARLRESAKSYAGELVWFGLDRGNETIIQHVAAGGSAFVLEGEELVKIEGGDREPICRSDEIPITLGGTARHNVANALSAAALSWCLGSSLDDIRAGLMTMIQDENPGRCNLYDLDGFKVLIDFAHNPAAMGALFDMARAVPAKRRALCFGQAGDRTDELIRELARDAWAIGLD
;
A
#
# COMPACT_ATOMS: atom_id res chain seq x y z
N MET A 1 -23.14 7.95 -17.99
CA MET A 1 -22.04 7.01 -17.72
C MET A 1 -20.83 7.34 -18.59
N GLU A 2 -19.61 7.23 -18.06
CA GLU A 2 -18.35 7.46 -18.77
C GLU A 2 -17.34 6.37 -18.41
N PHE A 3 -16.74 5.74 -19.42
CA PHE A 3 -15.65 4.77 -19.23
C PHE A 3 -14.41 5.50 -18.75
N LEU A 4 -13.83 5.05 -17.64
CA LEU A 4 -12.61 5.64 -17.10
C LEU A 4 -11.38 4.82 -17.47
N ASP A 5 -11.41 3.52 -17.15
CA ASP A 5 -10.26 2.64 -17.27
C ASP A 5 -10.68 1.16 -17.25
N ALA A 6 -9.91 0.30 -17.92
CA ALA A 6 -9.99 -1.14 -17.80
C ALA A 6 -8.58 -1.71 -17.65
N ARG A 7 -8.38 -2.58 -16.66
CA ARG A 7 -7.05 -3.07 -16.31
C ARG A 7 -7.06 -4.45 -15.68
N ARG A 8 -5.88 -5.07 -15.72
CA ARG A 8 -5.58 -6.39 -15.15
C ARG A 8 -5.38 -6.32 -13.64
N LEU A 9 -6.02 -7.22 -12.92
CA LEU A 9 -5.78 -7.56 -11.52
C LEU A 9 -4.95 -8.84 -11.46
N THR A 10 -3.67 -8.72 -11.13
CA THR A 10 -2.71 -9.84 -11.17
C THR A 10 -2.67 -10.69 -9.89
N GLY A 11 -3.57 -10.44 -8.93
CA GLY A 11 -3.60 -11.07 -7.61
C GLY A 11 -4.72 -10.50 -6.74
N PRO A 12 -4.70 -10.76 -5.42
CA PRO A 12 -5.71 -10.23 -4.49
C PRO A 12 -5.82 -8.69 -4.55
N SER A 13 -7.04 -8.21 -4.72
CA SER A 13 -7.43 -6.80 -4.81
C SER A 13 -8.44 -6.43 -3.73
N LEU A 14 -8.94 -5.19 -3.74
CA LEU A 14 -10.06 -4.78 -2.87
C LEU A 14 -11.28 -5.71 -3.03
N ILE A 15 -11.53 -6.16 -4.26
CA ILE A 15 -12.77 -6.81 -4.67
C ILE A 15 -12.64 -8.34 -4.78
N PHE A 16 -11.46 -8.85 -5.15
CA PHE A 16 -11.22 -10.29 -5.31
C PHE A 16 -10.00 -10.82 -4.57
N ASP A 17 -10.06 -12.10 -4.23
CA ASP A 17 -8.97 -12.92 -3.68
C ASP A 17 -8.14 -13.62 -4.77
N ARG A 18 -8.35 -13.26 -6.05
CA ARG A 18 -7.82 -13.98 -7.22
C ARG A 18 -7.58 -13.04 -8.40
N PRO A 19 -6.80 -13.49 -9.41
CA PRO A 19 -6.61 -12.75 -10.65
C PRO A 19 -7.91 -12.50 -11.41
N GLY A 20 -7.92 -11.42 -12.19
CA GLY A 20 -9.05 -11.03 -13.01
C GLY A 20 -8.84 -9.69 -13.70
N THR A 21 -9.94 -9.06 -14.09
CA THR A 21 -9.93 -7.73 -14.70
C THR A 21 -10.95 -6.83 -14.01
N ILE A 22 -10.63 -5.55 -13.94
CA ILE A 22 -11.46 -4.50 -13.36
C ILE A 22 -11.70 -3.41 -14.40
N MET A 23 -12.94 -2.94 -14.46
CA MET A 23 -13.36 -1.80 -15.26
C MET A 23 -13.99 -0.75 -14.36
N ASP A 24 -13.51 0.48 -14.44
CA ASP A 24 -14.04 1.61 -13.68
C ASP A 24 -14.89 2.50 -14.59
N VAL A 25 -16.11 2.80 -14.13
CA VAL A 25 -17.08 3.63 -14.84
C VAL A 25 -17.52 4.78 -13.94
N SER A 26 -17.45 6.01 -14.44
CA SER A 26 -18.06 7.18 -13.80
C SER A 26 -19.56 7.19 -14.08
N CYS A 27 -20.36 7.12 -13.02
CA CYS A 27 -21.82 7.08 -13.11
C CYS A 27 -22.48 7.40 -11.77
N THR A 28 -23.77 7.69 -11.82
CA THR A 28 -24.64 7.75 -10.64
C THR A 28 -24.92 6.36 -10.08
N ALA A 29 -25.42 6.27 -8.84
CA ALA A 29 -25.80 5.00 -8.23
C ALA A 29 -26.96 4.30 -8.97
N GLU A 30 -27.88 5.07 -9.57
CA GLU A 30 -28.99 4.54 -10.37
C GLU A 30 -28.49 3.96 -11.70
N GLU A 31 -27.62 4.69 -12.40
CA GLU A 31 -26.94 4.17 -13.59
C GLU A 31 -26.12 2.92 -13.27
N ALA A 32 -25.37 2.91 -12.16
CA ALA A 32 -24.61 1.73 -11.73
C ALA A 32 -25.51 0.51 -11.52
N SER A 33 -26.65 0.70 -10.86
CA SER A 33 -27.64 -0.36 -10.61
C SER A 33 -28.22 -0.94 -11.90
N SER A 34 -28.29 -0.14 -12.97
CA SER A 34 -28.75 -0.56 -14.29
C SER A 34 -27.63 -1.23 -15.10
N LEU A 35 -26.40 -0.72 -14.99
CA LEU A 35 -25.23 -1.19 -15.72
C LEU A 35 -24.75 -2.57 -15.27
N ILE A 36 -24.65 -2.81 -13.96
CA ILE A 36 -24.09 -4.05 -13.38
C ILE A 36 -24.68 -5.33 -14.01
N PRO A 37 -26.03 -5.53 -14.04
CA PRO A 37 -26.60 -6.76 -14.59
C PRO A 37 -26.43 -6.87 -16.11
N VAL A 38 -26.49 -5.77 -16.86
CA VAL A 38 -26.33 -5.76 -18.32
C VAL A 38 -24.90 -6.12 -18.70
N TRP A 39 -23.92 -5.49 -18.05
CA TRP A 39 -22.51 -5.82 -18.22
C TRP A 39 -22.22 -7.28 -17.89
N ALA A 40 -22.73 -7.79 -16.76
CA ALA A 40 -22.54 -9.19 -16.36
C ALA A 40 -23.10 -10.18 -17.39
N ASN A 41 -24.24 -9.87 -18.02
CA ASN A 41 -24.82 -10.68 -19.09
C ASN A 41 -23.93 -10.71 -20.34
N HIS A 42 -23.41 -9.55 -20.77
CA HIS A 42 -22.52 -9.48 -21.92
C HIS A 42 -21.21 -10.22 -21.67
N VAL A 43 -20.57 -10.01 -20.51
CA VAL A 43 -19.38 -10.78 -20.15
C VAL A 43 -19.70 -12.28 -20.15
N THR A 44 -20.80 -12.71 -19.53
CA THR A 44 -21.20 -14.13 -19.51
C THR A 44 -21.36 -14.69 -20.93
N ARG A 45 -22.02 -13.97 -21.83
CA ARG A 45 -22.18 -14.37 -23.24
C ARG A 45 -20.83 -14.55 -23.95
N MET A 46 -19.87 -13.65 -23.69
CA MET A 46 -18.53 -13.75 -24.28
C MET A 46 -17.76 -14.94 -23.70
N LEU A 47 -17.80 -15.11 -22.37
CA LEU A 47 -17.16 -16.23 -21.68
C LEU A 47 -17.69 -17.59 -22.16
N GLU A 48 -19.00 -17.73 -22.37
CA GLU A 48 -19.61 -18.94 -22.93
C GLU A 48 -19.12 -19.23 -24.35
N ALA A 49 -18.92 -18.20 -25.19
CA ALA A 49 -18.40 -18.37 -26.55
C ALA A 49 -16.90 -18.71 -26.60
N LEU A 50 -16.17 -18.41 -25.52
CA LEU A 50 -14.75 -18.71 -25.34
C LEU A 50 -14.50 -19.97 -24.50
N ASP A 51 -15.55 -20.69 -24.09
CA ASP A 51 -15.49 -21.84 -23.19
C ASP A 51 -14.85 -21.55 -21.81
N TRP A 52 -14.95 -20.30 -21.31
CA TRP A 52 -14.50 -19.90 -19.98
C TRP A 52 -15.61 -20.09 -18.93
N THR A 53 -15.71 -21.26 -18.31
CA THR A 53 -16.88 -21.63 -17.49
C THR A 53 -16.82 -21.27 -16.00
N SER A 54 -15.72 -20.69 -15.50
CA SER A 54 -15.48 -20.54 -14.05
C SER A 54 -15.29 -19.11 -13.56
N ALA A 55 -15.72 -18.11 -14.31
CA ALA A 55 -15.59 -16.72 -13.90
C ALA A 55 -16.51 -16.40 -12.71
N ARG A 56 -15.96 -15.69 -11.72
CA ARG A 56 -16.70 -15.04 -10.63
C ARG A 56 -16.86 -13.58 -10.96
N PHE A 57 -17.99 -13.00 -10.56
CA PHE A 57 -18.31 -11.60 -10.74
C PHE A 57 -18.38 -10.88 -9.40
N ALA A 58 -17.96 -9.63 -9.40
CA ALA A 58 -18.12 -8.72 -8.28
C ALA A 58 -18.22 -7.28 -8.79
N SER A 59 -18.83 -6.42 -7.98
CA SER A 59 -18.92 -4.99 -8.27
C SER A 59 -18.79 -4.19 -6.98
N GLN A 60 -18.10 -3.06 -7.05
CA GLN A 60 -18.00 -2.11 -5.95
C GLN A 60 -18.56 -0.77 -6.42
N GLN A 61 -19.70 -0.36 -5.86
CA GLN A 61 -20.17 1.01 -6.03
C GLN A 61 -19.30 1.94 -5.19
N LEU A 62 -18.85 3.02 -5.82
CA LEU A 62 -18.05 4.08 -5.22
C LEU A 62 -18.81 5.40 -5.36
N SER A 63 -18.43 6.40 -4.58
CA SER A 63 -18.99 7.74 -4.71
C SER A 63 -18.78 8.27 -6.14
N GLY A 64 -19.86 8.25 -6.93
CA GLY A 64 -19.93 8.65 -8.33
C GLY A 64 -19.16 7.77 -9.32
N GLY A 65 -19.15 6.46 -9.07
CA GLY A 65 -18.78 5.45 -10.07
C GLY A 65 -19.06 4.02 -9.62
N VAL A 66 -18.71 3.07 -10.47
CA VAL A 66 -18.73 1.64 -10.16
C VAL A 66 -17.49 0.97 -10.72
N SER A 67 -16.88 0.10 -9.91
CA SER A 67 -15.88 -0.86 -10.36
C SER A 67 -16.57 -2.19 -10.65
N LEU A 68 -16.37 -2.72 -11.86
CA LEU A 68 -16.94 -3.99 -12.33
C LEU A 68 -15.81 -4.98 -12.54
N VAL A 69 -15.92 -6.17 -11.94
CA VAL A 69 -14.81 -7.12 -11.87
C VAL A 69 -15.27 -8.53 -12.19
N PHE A 70 -14.52 -9.22 -13.05
CA PHE A 70 -14.66 -10.67 -13.20
C PHE A 70 -13.30 -11.37 -13.13
N SER A 71 -13.29 -12.59 -12.61
CA SER A 71 -12.07 -13.39 -12.49
C SER A 71 -11.72 -14.07 -13.81
N ALA A 72 -10.44 -14.17 -14.12
CA ALA A 72 -9.93 -14.80 -15.33
C ALA A 72 -8.62 -15.57 -15.03
N PRO A 73 -8.23 -16.54 -15.88
CA PRO A 73 -6.92 -17.15 -15.82
C PRO A 73 -5.81 -16.10 -15.87
N ILE A 74 -4.76 -16.34 -15.11
CA ILE A 74 -3.71 -15.35 -14.86
C ILE A 74 -2.83 -15.13 -16.10
N ASP A 75 -2.75 -16.14 -16.95
CA ASP A 75 -2.06 -16.18 -18.24
C ASP A 75 -2.94 -15.67 -19.40
N GLN A 76 -4.17 -15.20 -19.14
CA GLN A 76 -5.09 -14.71 -20.19
C GLN A 76 -5.74 -13.37 -19.80
N LEU A 77 -5.06 -12.55 -19.00
CA LEU A 77 -5.61 -11.32 -18.45
C LEU A 77 -5.74 -10.18 -19.48
N TYR A 78 -4.99 -10.18 -20.59
CA TYR A 78 -5.20 -9.18 -21.64
C TYR A 78 -6.47 -9.50 -22.43
N ALA A 79 -6.64 -10.75 -22.86
CA ALA A 79 -7.89 -11.23 -23.44
C ALA A 79 -9.09 -10.96 -22.51
N ALA A 80 -8.95 -11.16 -21.20
CA ALA A 80 -9.99 -10.80 -20.22
C ALA A 80 -10.30 -9.29 -20.21
N THR A 81 -9.30 -8.43 -20.42
CA THR A 81 -9.50 -6.98 -20.51
C THR A 81 -10.23 -6.60 -21.80
N GLU A 82 -9.92 -7.24 -22.93
CA GLU A 82 -10.67 -7.09 -24.19
C GLU A 82 -12.14 -7.51 -24.05
N ILE A 83 -12.43 -8.57 -23.30
CA ILE A 83 -13.82 -8.97 -22.94
C ILE A 83 -14.53 -7.83 -22.21
N ASN A 84 -13.85 -7.16 -21.27
CA ASN A 84 -14.40 -6.06 -20.49
C ASN A 84 -14.72 -4.85 -21.39
N GLU A 85 -13.79 -4.47 -22.27
CA GLU A 85 -13.97 -3.37 -23.22
C GLU A 85 -15.12 -3.64 -24.20
N TRP A 86 -15.21 -4.87 -24.73
CA TRP A 86 -16.32 -5.28 -25.59
C TRP A 86 -17.65 -5.26 -24.81
N ALA A 87 -17.68 -5.80 -23.59
CA ALA A 87 -18.87 -5.85 -22.77
C ALA A 87 -19.36 -4.44 -22.39
N TRP A 88 -18.45 -3.48 -22.21
CA TRP A 88 -18.80 -2.08 -22.05
C TRP A 88 -19.50 -1.51 -23.29
N ALA A 89 -18.91 -1.69 -24.47
CA ALA A 89 -19.50 -1.20 -25.72
C ALA A 89 -20.90 -1.79 -25.95
N ALA A 90 -21.06 -3.09 -25.68
CA ALA A 90 -22.34 -3.78 -25.79
C ALA A 90 -23.36 -3.26 -24.77
N SER A 91 -22.94 -3.06 -23.51
CA SER A 91 -23.79 -2.50 -22.45
C SER A 91 -24.23 -1.07 -22.77
N ALA A 92 -23.31 -0.26 -23.31
CA ALA A 92 -23.60 1.12 -23.70
C ALA A 92 -24.62 1.16 -24.85
N TYR A 93 -24.55 0.24 -25.82
CA TYR A 93 -25.56 0.12 -26.86
C TYR A 93 -26.93 -0.34 -26.29
N GLU A 94 -26.96 -1.39 -25.47
CA GLU A 94 -28.19 -1.93 -24.88
C GLU A 94 -28.92 -0.89 -23.99
N LEU A 95 -28.15 -0.10 -23.23
CA LEU A 95 -28.67 0.97 -22.39
C LEU A 95 -28.97 2.28 -23.15
N GLY A 96 -28.76 2.31 -24.47
CA GLY A 96 -29.05 3.47 -25.32
C GLY A 96 -28.06 4.64 -25.17
N ALA A 97 -26.89 4.40 -24.57
CA ALA A 97 -25.78 5.36 -24.47
C ALA A 97 -24.89 5.39 -25.73
N SER A 98 -24.97 4.38 -26.60
CA SER A 98 -24.31 4.30 -27.90
C SER A 98 -25.31 3.91 -29.00
N THR A 99 -25.06 4.36 -30.23
CA THR A 99 -25.82 3.94 -31.44
C THR A 99 -25.13 2.84 -32.23
N GLU A 100 -23.91 2.48 -31.86
CA GLU A 100 -23.09 1.48 -32.55
C GLU A 100 -23.11 0.17 -31.76
N GLU A 101 -23.64 -0.88 -32.39
CA GLU A 101 -23.63 -2.24 -31.84
C GLU A 101 -22.28 -2.90 -32.18
N PRO A 102 -21.52 -3.37 -31.18
CA PRO A 102 -20.26 -4.05 -31.46
C PRO A 102 -20.51 -5.43 -32.10
N ASP A 103 -19.71 -5.78 -33.11
CA ASP A 103 -19.78 -7.08 -33.78
C ASP A 103 -19.31 -8.20 -32.84
N PHE A 104 -20.25 -9.04 -32.42
CA PHE A 104 -19.98 -10.14 -31.49
C PHE A 104 -19.08 -11.22 -32.10
N ASP A 105 -19.35 -11.64 -33.34
CA ASP A 105 -18.61 -12.76 -33.94
C ASP A 105 -17.17 -12.34 -34.27
N ALA A 106 -16.97 -11.09 -34.69
CA ALA A 106 -15.63 -10.53 -34.89
C ALA A 106 -14.86 -10.41 -33.56
N ALA A 107 -15.52 -9.99 -32.48
CA ALA A 107 -14.92 -9.90 -31.15
C ALA A 107 -14.53 -11.28 -30.60
N VAL A 108 -15.40 -12.29 -30.71
CA VAL A 108 -15.11 -13.67 -30.28
C VAL A 108 -13.86 -14.22 -30.98
N ASN A 109 -13.73 -14.02 -32.29
CA ASN A 109 -12.57 -14.52 -33.04
C ASN A 109 -11.28 -13.81 -32.63
N THR A 110 -11.33 -12.48 -32.46
CA THR A 110 -10.17 -11.68 -32.02
C THR A 110 -9.72 -12.10 -30.63
N ILE A 111 -10.65 -12.13 -29.66
CA ILE A 111 -10.33 -12.43 -28.26
C ILE A 111 -9.87 -13.88 -28.10
N ARG A 112 -10.42 -14.83 -28.86
CA ARG A 112 -9.93 -16.22 -28.85
C ARG A 112 -8.48 -16.30 -29.32
N GLN A 113 -8.13 -15.58 -30.37
CA GLN A 113 -6.75 -15.51 -30.85
C GLN A 113 -5.83 -14.89 -29.78
N SER A 114 -6.22 -13.77 -29.16
CA SER A 114 -5.45 -13.16 -28.06
C SER A 114 -5.25 -14.15 -26.91
N ALA A 115 -6.31 -14.86 -26.48
CA ALA A 115 -6.23 -15.83 -25.40
C ALA A 115 -5.32 -17.02 -25.74
N GLU A 116 -5.33 -17.51 -26.98
CA GLU A 116 -4.43 -18.57 -27.46
C GLU A 116 -2.96 -18.11 -27.53
N GLU A 117 -2.71 -16.84 -27.89
CA GLU A 117 -1.36 -16.27 -27.94
C GLU A 117 -0.78 -15.98 -26.54
N GLU A 118 -1.65 -15.67 -25.56
CA GLU A 118 -1.25 -15.42 -24.18
C GLU A 118 -1.07 -16.70 -23.34
N ALA A 119 -1.81 -17.76 -23.67
CA ALA A 119 -1.86 -18.99 -22.88
C ALA A 119 -0.46 -19.54 -22.58
N ASN A 120 -0.24 -19.87 -21.30
CA ASN A 120 1.04 -20.37 -20.83
C ASN A 120 0.84 -21.58 -19.90
N ASP A 121 0.77 -22.76 -20.51
CA ASP A 121 0.58 -24.04 -19.81
C ASP A 121 1.66 -24.31 -18.76
N GLU A 122 2.92 -23.91 -19.04
CA GLU A 122 4.04 -24.07 -18.10
C GLU A 122 3.87 -23.20 -16.86
N LEU A 123 3.44 -21.95 -17.03
CA LEU A 123 3.12 -21.04 -15.92
C LEU A 123 1.95 -21.57 -15.10
N MET A 124 0.89 -22.01 -15.75
CA MET A 124 -0.29 -22.56 -15.08
C MET A 124 0.06 -23.83 -14.28
N TRP A 125 0.85 -24.73 -14.87
CA TRP A 125 1.39 -25.90 -14.17
C TRP A 125 2.23 -25.49 -12.95
N LEU A 126 3.14 -24.51 -13.11
CA LEU A 126 4.01 -24.08 -12.02
C LEU A 126 3.21 -23.49 -10.85
N ILE A 127 2.16 -22.72 -11.15
CA ILE A 127 1.25 -22.16 -10.13
C ILE A 127 0.56 -23.27 -9.35
N ASP A 128 0.00 -24.27 -10.03
CA ASP A 128 -0.67 -25.41 -9.38
C ASP A 128 0.31 -26.25 -8.56
N ALA A 129 1.53 -26.45 -9.08
CA ALA A 129 2.59 -27.16 -8.38
C ALA A 129 3.06 -26.39 -7.13
N ALA A 130 3.28 -25.08 -7.24
CA ALA A 130 3.68 -24.23 -6.12
C ALA A 130 2.64 -24.27 -4.99
N ASN A 131 1.35 -24.13 -5.34
CA ASN A 131 0.24 -24.25 -4.40
C ASN A 131 0.21 -25.62 -3.71
N SER A 132 0.40 -26.69 -4.46
CA SER A 132 0.44 -28.06 -3.93
C SER A 132 1.61 -28.30 -2.96
N HIS A 133 2.74 -27.63 -3.20
CA HIS A 133 3.92 -27.66 -2.34
C HIS A 133 3.90 -26.60 -1.22
N GLY A 134 2.86 -25.76 -1.15
CA GLY A 134 2.75 -24.67 -0.18
C GLY A 134 3.85 -23.61 -0.34
N LYS A 135 4.28 -23.35 -1.58
CA LYS A 135 5.32 -22.37 -1.91
C LYS A 135 4.71 -21.09 -2.47
N THR A 136 5.24 -19.96 -2.05
CA THR A 136 4.88 -18.66 -2.61
C THR A 136 5.44 -18.53 -4.02
N LEU A 137 4.61 -18.03 -4.92
CA LEU A 137 4.96 -17.72 -6.29
C LEU A 137 4.63 -16.26 -6.59
N LEU A 138 5.57 -15.54 -7.19
CA LEU A 138 5.32 -14.22 -7.76
C LEU A 138 5.47 -14.31 -9.27
N TRP A 139 4.65 -13.58 -10.00
CA TRP A 139 4.77 -13.50 -11.45
C TRP A 139 4.44 -12.09 -11.95
N ASP A 140 4.94 -11.75 -13.13
CA ASP A 140 4.50 -10.64 -13.97
C ASP A 140 4.73 -11.01 -15.44
N ASP A 141 4.60 -10.02 -16.33
CA ASP A 141 4.66 -10.22 -17.78
C ASP A 141 6.02 -10.77 -18.26
N ASP A 142 7.09 -10.57 -17.49
CA ASP A 142 8.46 -10.94 -17.90
C ASP A 142 9.01 -12.11 -17.09
N PHE A 143 8.66 -12.20 -15.80
CA PHE A 143 9.30 -13.09 -14.84
C PHE A 143 8.32 -13.84 -13.94
N VAL A 144 8.71 -15.06 -13.57
CA VAL A 144 8.09 -15.86 -12.51
C VAL A 144 9.15 -16.26 -11.49
N SER A 145 8.78 -16.30 -10.21
CA SER A 145 9.69 -16.68 -9.13
C SER A 145 9.02 -17.52 -8.06
N LEU A 146 9.75 -18.49 -7.52
CA LEU A 146 9.35 -19.30 -6.37
C LEU A 146 10.13 -18.88 -5.13
N GLY A 147 9.46 -18.76 -3.99
CA GLY A 147 10.04 -18.21 -2.75
C GLY A 147 10.26 -16.70 -2.81
N LEU A 148 10.78 -16.13 -1.73
CA LEU A 148 11.01 -14.68 -1.60
C LEU A 148 12.43 -14.37 -1.10
N GLY A 149 13.00 -13.25 -1.54
CA GLY A 149 14.33 -12.77 -1.15
C GLY A 149 15.40 -13.83 -1.36
N ARG A 150 16.25 -14.05 -0.35
CA ARG A 150 17.28 -15.11 -0.33
C ARG A 150 16.78 -16.53 -0.53
N GLY A 151 15.49 -16.77 -0.29
CA GLY A 151 14.84 -18.05 -0.54
C GLY A 151 14.20 -18.16 -1.92
N SER A 152 14.39 -17.16 -2.78
CA SER A 152 13.77 -17.10 -4.10
C SER A 152 14.67 -17.59 -5.23
N GLN A 153 14.04 -18.03 -6.31
CA GLN A 153 14.67 -18.13 -7.63
C GLN A 153 13.70 -17.58 -8.68
N THR A 154 14.25 -16.87 -9.67
CA THR A 154 13.48 -16.19 -10.72
C THR A 154 13.86 -16.74 -12.09
N TRP A 155 12.86 -16.92 -12.94
CA TRP A 155 12.99 -17.34 -14.34
C TRP A 155 12.19 -16.39 -15.24
N SER A 156 12.53 -16.36 -16.53
CA SER A 156 11.63 -15.75 -17.50
C SER A 156 10.36 -16.59 -17.62
N VAL A 157 9.21 -15.96 -17.85
CA VAL A 157 7.95 -16.69 -18.15
C VAL A 157 8.03 -17.56 -19.41
N LYS A 158 9.11 -17.42 -20.21
CA LYS A 158 9.39 -18.20 -21.42
C LYS A 158 10.41 -19.33 -21.22
N ASP A 159 10.95 -19.47 -20.01
CA ASP A 159 12.01 -20.43 -19.69
C ASP A 159 11.79 -20.98 -18.27
N ILE A 160 10.61 -21.57 -18.06
CA ILE A 160 10.18 -22.12 -16.77
C ILE A 160 10.81 -23.49 -16.56
N PRO A 161 11.37 -23.80 -15.37
CA PRO A 161 11.98 -25.11 -15.12
C PRO A 161 10.93 -26.23 -15.04
N ASP A 162 11.21 -27.35 -15.72
CA ASP A 162 10.37 -28.56 -15.66
C ASP A 162 10.28 -29.20 -14.26
N ALA A 163 11.29 -29.00 -13.43
CA ALA A 163 11.39 -29.62 -12.10
C ALA A 163 12.17 -28.73 -11.11
N PRO A 164 11.48 -27.77 -10.45
CA PRO A 164 12.08 -26.95 -9.40
C PRO A 164 12.53 -27.80 -8.19
N GLU A 165 13.62 -27.40 -7.54
CA GLU A 165 14.05 -27.99 -6.27
C GLU A 165 13.20 -27.45 -5.12
N TRP A 166 11.96 -27.94 -4.98
CA TRP A 166 10.94 -27.36 -4.09
C TRP A 166 11.39 -27.07 -2.65
N ASP A 167 12.25 -27.90 -2.08
CA ASP A 167 12.73 -27.76 -0.70
C ASP A 167 13.70 -26.58 -0.50
N SER A 168 14.30 -26.04 -1.56
CA SER A 168 15.19 -24.86 -1.46
C SER A 168 14.42 -23.55 -1.27
N PHE A 169 13.16 -23.49 -1.73
CA PHE A 169 12.37 -22.25 -1.70
C PHE A 169 11.76 -22.00 -0.33
N HIS A 170 11.89 -20.77 0.14
CA HIS A 170 11.27 -20.29 1.36
C HIS A 170 11.04 -18.78 1.28
N ASP A 171 10.19 -18.29 2.18
CA ASP A 171 9.85 -16.88 2.25
C ASP A 171 10.74 -16.17 3.26
N ILE A 172 10.93 -14.87 3.04
CA ILE A 172 11.55 -13.95 3.99
C ILE A 172 10.48 -13.17 4.74
N PRO A 173 10.78 -12.58 5.91
CA PRO A 173 9.84 -11.70 6.59
C PRO A 173 9.49 -10.45 5.77
N ILE A 174 8.22 -10.04 5.81
CA ILE A 174 7.67 -8.91 5.06
C ILE A 174 6.91 -7.95 5.97
N GLY A 175 7.28 -6.67 5.92
CA GLY A 175 6.55 -5.57 6.52
C GLY A 175 5.87 -4.71 5.45
N ILE A 176 4.54 -4.51 5.53
CA ILE A 176 3.80 -3.61 4.65
C ILE A 176 3.52 -2.30 5.38
N VAL A 177 3.75 -1.15 4.74
CA VAL A 177 3.45 0.17 5.30
C VAL A 177 2.49 0.94 4.40
N THR A 178 1.33 1.31 4.95
CA THR A 178 0.37 2.22 4.31
C THR A 178 -0.10 3.30 5.28
N GLY A 179 -0.92 4.22 4.78
CA GLY A 179 -1.38 5.41 5.51
C GLY A 179 -1.43 6.65 4.63
N THR A 180 -2.03 7.73 5.11
CA THR A 180 -2.00 9.01 4.39
C THR A 180 -0.61 9.63 4.48
N ASN A 181 -0.15 9.93 5.68
CA ASN A 181 1.15 10.58 5.93
C ASN A 181 2.11 9.67 6.70
N GLY A 182 3.42 9.88 6.57
CA GLY A 182 4.45 9.20 7.37
C GLY A 182 4.93 7.84 6.85
N LYS A 183 4.36 7.33 5.75
CA LYS A 183 4.75 6.05 5.11
C LYS A 183 6.24 5.97 4.83
N THR A 184 6.75 6.84 3.96
CA THR A 184 8.16 6.85 3.53
C THR A 184 9.12 7.00 4.70
N THR A 185 8.85 7.92 5.65
CA THR A 185 9.69 8.09 6.84
C THR A 185 9.73 6.80 7.67
N THR A 186 8.58 6.14 7.86
CA THR A 186 8.49 4.88 8.60
C THR A 186 9.22 3.75 7.90
N VAL A 187 9.08 3.64 6.57
CA VAL A 187 9.79 2.65 5.75
C VAL A 187 11.31 2.82 5.88
N ARG A 188 11.80 4.06 5.76
CA ARG A 188 13.23 4.37 5.90
C ARG A 188 13.74 4.10 7.31
N LEU A 189 12.99 4.46 8.36
CA LEU A 189 13.32 4.14 9.75
C LEU A 189 13.40 2.65 10.02
N ALA A 190 12.37 1.88 9.61
CA ALA A 190 12.35 0.43 9.80
C ALA A 190 13.50 -0.25 9.04
N ALA A 191 13.76 0.17 7.80
CA ALA A 191 14.89 -0.32 7.04
C ALA A 191 16.24 0.03 7.69
N HIS A 192 16.36 1.23 8.27
CA HIS A 192 17.56 1.63 9.02
C HIS A 192 17.78 0.76 10.26
N ILE A 193 16.73 0.52 11.04
CA ILE A 193 16.78 -0.35 12.22
C ILE A 193 17.22 -1.77 11.82
N LEU A 194 16.57 -2.37 10.82
CA LEU A 194 16.85 -3.74 10.39
C LEU A 194 18.27 -3.89 9.81
N ARG A 195 18.77 -2.88 9.08
CA ARG A 195 20.16 -2.85 8.61
C ARG A 195 21.15 -2.74 9.75
N ALA A 196 20.87 -1.89 10.75
CA ALA A 196 21.69 -1.77 11.95
C ALA A 196 21.72 -3.08 12.76
N ALA A 197 20.65 -3.88 12.70
CA ALA A 197 20.56 -5.25 13.23
C ALA A 197 21.28 -6.30 12.36
N GLY A 198 21.95 -5.91 11.29
CA GLY A 198 22.74 -6.78 10.41
C GLY A 198 21.95 -7.55 9.35
N GLN A 199 20.68 -7.18 9.10
CA GLN A 199 19.88 -7.77 8.02
C GLN A 199 20.16 -7.06 6.68
N ASN A 200 20.11 -7.80 5.58
CA ASN A 200 20.00 -7.20 4.25
C ASN A 200 18.54 -6.85 3.96
N VAL A 201 18.26 -5.56 3.81
CA VAL A 201 16.88 -5.06 3.74
C VAL A 201 16.53 -4.66 2.31
N GLY A 202 15.46 -5.25 1.81
CA GLY A 202 14.79 -4.84 0.59
C GLY A 202 13.76 -3.77 0.88
N VAL A 203 13.73 -2.68 0.10
CA VAL A 203 12.78 -1.58 0.28
C VAL A 203 12.09 -1.26 -1.04
N SER A 204 10.77 -1.16 -0.99
CA SER A 204 9.94 -0.56 -2.05
C SER A 204 9.29 0.71 -1.50
N SER A 205 9.45 1.85 -2.15
CA SER A 205 8.99 3.14 -1.64
C SER A 205 8.49 4.08 -2.74
N THR A 206 7.94 5.23 -2.33
CA THR A 206 7.51 6.30 -3.26
C THR A 206 8.68 6.98 -3.99
N ASP A 207 9.93 6.79 -3.53
CA ASP A 207 11.09 7.47 -4.12
C ASP A 207 12.03 6.52 -4.90
N TRP A 208 12.08 5.23 -4.51
CA TRP A 208 12.93 4.20 -5.11
C TRP A 208 12.60 2.78 -4.64
N ILE A 209 13.19 1.82 -5.34
CA ILE A 209 13.43 0.45 -4.86
C ILE A 209 14.93 0.26 -4.58
N SER A 210 15.27 -0.44 -3.49
CA SER A 210 16.66 -0.66 -3.10
C SER A 210 16.86 -1.96 -2.32
N VAL A 211 18.09 -2.48 -2.37
CA VAL A 211 18.61 -3.48 -1.43
C VAL A 211 19.72 -2.81 -0.64
N ASN A 212 19.54 -2.65 0.66
CA ASN A 212 20.41 -1.81 1.49
C ASN A 212 20.61 -0.42 0.86
N ASP A 213 21.86 0.02 0.69
CA ASP A 213 22.21 1.31 0.06
C ASP A 213 22.22 1.27 -1.48
N LYS A 214 22.06 0.08 -2.08
CA LYS A 214 22.05 -0.10 -3.53
C LYS A 214 20.65 0.16 -4.06
N VAL A 215 20.45 1.35 -4.62
CA VAL A 215 19.24 1.70 -5.38
C VAL A 215 19.20 0.88 -6.67
N LEU A 216 18.13 0.12 -6.86
CA LEU A 216 17.89 -0.67 -8.08
C LEU A 216 17.26 0.21 -9.17
N ASP A 217 16.27 1.02 -8.79
CA ASP A 217 15.62 1.99 -9.66
C ASP A 217 15.01 3.16 -8.85
N ARG A 218 14.84 4.31 -9.50
CA ARG A 218 14.31 5.55 -8.90
C ARG A 218 12.95 5.91 -9.50
N GLY A 219 12.01 6.29 -8.64
CA GLY A 219 10.64 6.62 -9.03
C GLY A 219 9.63 6.12 -7.99
N ASP A 220 8.35 6.34 -8.26
CA ASP A 220 7.28 5.84 -7.42
C ASP A 220 7.06 4.34 -7.66
N TRP A 221 7.56 3.54 -6.71
CA TRP A 221 7.45 2.10 -6.67
C TRP A 221 6.58 1.63 -5.48
N SER A 222 5.67 2.48 -4.99
CA SER A 222 4.81 2.19 -3.83
C SER A 222 3.60 1.27 -4.14
N GLY A 223 3.87 0.17 -4.87
CA GLY A 223 2.85 -0.80 -5.29
C GLY A 223 3.43 -2.17 -5.69
N PRO A 224 2.61 -3.06 -6.27
CA PRO A 224 2.98 -4.46 -6.51
C PRO A 224 4.24 -4.67 -7.35
N GLY A 225 4.49 -3.83 -8.36
CA GLY A 225 5.70 -3.94 -9.19
C GLY A 225 6.97 -3.79 -8.37
N GLY A 226 7.05 -2.75 -7.53
CA GLY A 226 8.23 -2.52 -6.69
C GLY A 226 8.41 -3.60 -5.63
N ALA A 227 7.30 -4.07 -5.04
CA ALA A 227 7.31 -5.21 -4.12
C ALA A 227 7.90 -6.47 -4.77
N ARG A 228 7.42 -6.84 -5.97
CA ARG A 228 7.93 -8.03 -6.68
C ARG A 228 9.40 -7.91 -7.03
N THR A 229 9.84 -6.75 -7.50
CA THR A 229 11.26 -6.53 -7.83
C THR A 229 12.15 -6.78 -6.61
N VAL A 230 11.81 -6.18 -5.47
CA VAL A 230 12.58 -6.36 -4.23
C VAL A 230 12.53 -7.80 -3.72
N LEU A 231 11.37 -8.45 -3.79
CA LEU A 231 11.18 -9.81 -3.31
C LEU A 231 11.84 -10.88 -4.18
N ARG A 232 12.38 -10.52 -5.35
CA ARG A 232 13.18 -11.42 -6.22
C ARG A 232 14.68 -11.30 -5.99
N GLU A 233 15.12 -10.33 -5.19
CA GLU A 233 16.54 -10.13 -4.91
C GLU A 233 17.04 -11.14 -3.85
N GLN A 234 17.88 -12.08 -4.28
CA GLN A 234 18.44 -13.14 -3.43
C GLN A 234 19.34 -12.64 -2.29
N GLU A 235 19.74 -11.37 -2.32
CA GLU A 235 20.50 -10.74 -1.24
C GLU A 235 19.59 -10.35 -0.05
N VAL A 236 18.26 -10.29 -0.22
CA VAL A 236 17.34 -9.75 0.77
C VAL A 236 16.99 -10.79 1.85
N ASP A 237 17.19 -10.41 3.11
CA ASP A 237 16.79 -11.18 4.30
C ASP A 237 15.40 -10.79 4.82
N VAL A 238 14.99 -9.53 4.63
CA VAL A 238 13.71 -8.95 5.09
C VAL A 238 13.29 -7.81 4.17
N ALA A 239 12.00 -7.68 3.88
CA ALA A 239 11.48 -6.65 2.98
C ALA A 239 10.52 -5.67 3.68
N ILE A 240 10.66 -4.37 3.42
CA ILE A 240 9.72 -3.31 3.82
C ILE A 240 9.08 -2.70 2.57
N LEU A 241 7.76 -2.85 2.46
CA LEU A 241 6.98 -2.53 1.28
C LEU A 241 6.06 -1.34 1.56
N GLU A 242 6.42 -0.16 1.05
CA GLU A 242 5.49 0.97 1.01
C GLU A 242 4.37 0.65 0.02
N THR A 243 3.13 0.78 0.47
CA THR A 243 1.95 0.52 -0.35
C THR A 243 1.03 1.73 -0.32
N ALA A 244 1.04 2.51 -1.40
CA ALA A 244 0.20 3.69 -1.53
C ALA A 244 -1.21 3.35 -2.03
N ARG A 245 -2.11 4.32 -1.88
CA ARG A 245 -3.49 4.24 -2.35
C ARG A 245 -3.57 3.85 -3.84
N GLY A 246 -2.75 4.48 -4.69
CA GLY A 246 -2.73 4.22 -6.12
C GLY A 246 -2.35 2.77 -6.45
N GLY A 247 -1.36 2.21 -5.75
CA GLY A 247 -0.97 0.80 -5.90
C GLY A 247 -2.12 -0.16 -5.54
N LEU A 248 -2.74 0.06 -4.39
CA LEU A 248 -3.86 -0.75 -3.90
C LEU A 248 -5.07 -0.75 -4.82
N LEU A 249 -5.47 0.43 -5.30
CA LEU A 249 -6.64 0.57 -6.18
C LEU A 249 -6.38 0.05 -7.59
N ARG A 250 -5.17 0.27 -8.12
CA ARG A 250 -4.85 -0.12 -9.49
C ARG A 250 -4.56 -1.61 -9.62
N ARG A 251 -3.80 -2.18 -8.67
CA ARG A 251 -3.19 -3.50 -8.81
C ARG A 251 -3.36 -4.41 -7.60
N GLY A 252 -3.91 -3.92 -6.49
CA GLY A 252 -4.05 -4.69 -5.25
C GLY A 252 -2.77 -4.77 -4.42
N LEU A 253 -2.65 -5.80 -3.60
CA LEU A 253 -1.45 -6.05 -2.80
C LEU A 253 -0.37 -6.73 -3.65
N GLY A 254 0.90 -6.44 -3.35
CA GLY A 254 2.03 -7.11 -4.00
C GLY A 254 2.27 -8.54 -3.51
N VAL A 255 1.70 -8.89 -2.36
CA VAL A 255 1.87 -10.18 -1.68
C VAL A 255 0.54 -10.64 -1.08
N GLU A 256 0.37 -11.95 -0.98
CA GLU A 256 -0.82 -12.54 -0.36
C GLU A 256 -0.70 -12.64 1.17
N ARG A 257 0.54 -12.71 1.68
CA ARG A 257 0.85 -12.87 3.10
C ARG A 257 2.01 -11.98 3.49
N ALA A 258 1.99 -11.52 4.74
CA ALA A 258 3.06 -10.76 5.36
C ALA A 258 3.11 -11.07 6.87
N ASP A 259 4.24 -10.76 7.50
CA ASP A 259 4.45 -10.92 8.94
C ASP A 259 3.91 -9.72 9.70
N ALA A 260 3.97 -8.54 9.09
CA ALA A 260 3.46 -7.31 9.68
C ALA A 260 2.88 -6.36 8.62
N ALA A 261 1.79 -5.69 8.97
CA ALA A 261 1.21 -4.62 8.16
C ALA A 261 0.88 -3.43 9.05
N LEU A 262 1.26 -2.23 8.62
CA LEU A 262 1.13 -1.00 9.38
C LEU A 262 0.24 0.00 8.64
N ILE A 263 -0.72 0.58 9.36
CA ILE A 263 -1.49 1.74 8.91
C ILE A 263 -1.13 2.95 9.79
N THR A 264 -0.44 3.93 9.22
CA THR A 264 0.10 5.07 10.01
C THR A 264 -0.98 6.06 10.47
N ASN A 265 -1.90 6.45 9.58
CA ASN A 265 -3.03 7.35 9.84
C ASN A 265 -3.96 7.42 8.61
N ILE A 266 -5.19 7.89 8.84
CA ILE A 266 -6.21 8.19 7.84
C ILE A 266 -6.59 9.67 7.94
N SER A 267 -6.07 10.47 7.01
CA SER A 267 -6.41 11.89 6.87
C SER A 267 -6.78 12.23 5.44
N GLU A 268 -7.42 13.38 5.24
CA GLU A 268 -7.82 13.85 3.91
C GLU A 268 -6.59 14.00 3.01
N ASP A 269 -6.70 13.45 1.81
CA ASP A 269 -5.62 13.38 0.83
C ASP A 269 -6.20 13.40 -0.58
N HIS A 270 -6.47 14.61 -1.07
CA HIS A 270 -6.97 14.93 -2.42
C HIS A 270 -8.01 13.92 -2.93
N LEU A 271 -9.18 13.96 -2.30
CA LEU A 271 -10.37 13.20 -2.66
C LEU A 271 -10.78 13.56 -4.11
N GLY A 272 -10.81 12.60 -5.04
CA GLY A 272 -11.18 12.87 -6.44
C GLY A 272 -10.57 11.98 -7.52
N ASP A 273 -9.27 11.65 -7.44
CA ASP A 273 -8.61 10.81 -8.45
C ASP A 273 -8.71 9.33 -8.11
N PHE A 274 -9.27 8.49 -8.98
CA PHE A 274 -9.42 7.03 -8.78
C PHE A 274 -10.24 6.66 -7.51
N GLY A 275 -11.50 7.07 -7.44
CA GLY A 275 -12.51 6.30 -6.70
C GLY A 275 -12.62 6.41 -5.17
N SER A 276 -11.84 7.26 -4.48
CA SER A 276 -12.12 7.65 -3.08
C SER A 276 -12.41 9.15 -3.01
N ARG A 277 -13.65 9.47 -2.63
CA ARG A 277 -14.21 10.83 -2.48
C ARG A 277 -14.56 11.17 -1.03
N ASP A 278 -14.38 10.22 -0.11
CA ASP A 278 -14.42 10.46 1.34
C ASP A 278 -13.38 9.63 2.12
N LEU A 279 -13.29 9.92 3.42
CA LEU A 279 -12.34 9.28 4.34
C LEU A 279 -12.66 7.81 4.63
N ASP A 280 -13.91 7.39 4.51
CA ASP A 280 -14.32 6.00 4.78
C ASP A 280 -13.92 5.11 3.60
N GLU A 281 -14.04 5.60 2.36
CA GLU A 281 -13.48 4.96 1.18
C GLU A 281 -11.94 4.88 1.26
N LEU A 282 -11.28 5.95 1.74
CA LEU A 282 -9.82 5.94 1.92
C LEU A 282 -9.37 4.92 2.96
N LEU A 283 -10.12 4.81 4.06
CA LEU A 283 -9.94 3.79 5.09
C LEU A 283 -10.11 2.40 4.50
N ALA A 284 -11.19 2.14 3.76
CA ALA A 284 -11.45 0.84 3.13
C ALA A 284 -10.30 0.41 2.21
N VAL A 285 -9.75 1.33 1.42
CA VAL A 285 -8.58 1.06 0.57
C VAL A 285 -7.36 0.71 1.41
N LYS A 286 -7.01 1.54 2.40
CA LYS A 286 -5.82 1.30 3.22
C LYS A 286 -5.96 0.04 4.09
N TRP A 287 -7.19 -0.31 4.48
CA TRP A 287 -7.50 -1.51 5.26
C TRP A 287 -7.21 -2.81 4.51
N ILE A 288 -7.08 -2.79 3.17
CA ILE A 288 -6.75 -3.98 2.36
C ILE A 288 -5.50 -4.69 2.89
N VAL A 289 -4.49 -3.95 3.40
CA VAL A 289 -3.25 -4.53 3.93
C VAL A 289 -3.48 -5.50 5.09
N SER A 290 -4.60 -5.35 5.82
CA SER A 290 -4.97 -6.26 6.91
C SER A 290 -5.18 -7.71 6.44
N ARG A 291 -5.59 -7.91 5.18
CA ARG A 291 -5.81 -9.24 4.60
C ARG A 291 -4.53 -10.07 4.52
N ALA A 292 -3.37 -9.42 4.34
CA ALA A 292 -2.08 -10.12 4.27
C ALA A 292 -1.61 -10.64 5.63
N VAL A 293 -2.16 -10.13 6.73
CA VAL A 293 -1.71 -10.44 8.09
C VAL A 293 -2.78 -11.11 8.96
N GLU A 294 -4.04 -11.12 8.53
CA GLU A 294 -5.19 -11.59 9.34
C GLU A 294 -4.99 -12.98 9.96
N ASN A 295 -4.39 -13.91 9.21
CA ASN A 295 -4.26 -15.31 9.63
C ASN A 295 -2.85 -15.72 10.09
N SER A 296 -1.84 -14.87 9.93
CA SER A 296 -0.45 -15.27 10.23
C SER A 296 0.51 -14.16 10.62
N GLY A 297 0.06 -12.92 10.67
CA GLY A 297 0.90 -11.76 10.98
C GLY A 297 0.23 -10.84 11.99
N ARG A 298 0.82 -9.65 12.14
CA ARG A 298 0.34 -8.61 13.06
C ARG A 298 -0.07 -7.36 12.30
N LEU A 299 -1.25 -6.84 12.62
CA LEU A 299 -1.72 -5.55 12.13
C LEU A 299 -1.39 -4.46 13.15
N ILE A 300 -0.55 -3.51 12.73
CA ILE A 300 -0.08 -2.39 13.55
C ILE A 300 -0.92 -1.15 13.23
N LEU A 301 -1.57 -0.58 14.24
CA LEU A 301 -2.51 0.54 14.07
C LEU A 301 -2.20 1.72 15.00
N ASN A 302 -2.52 2.92 14.52
CA ASN A 302 -2.40 4.15 15.30
C ASN A 302 -3.61 4.35 16.21
N ALA A 303 -3.41 4.31 17.52
CA ALA A 303 -4.47 4.50 18.51
C ALA A 303 -4.99 5.94 18.56
N ASP A 304 -4.20 6.91 18.07
CA ASP A 304 -4.60 8.31 18.00
C ASP A 304 -5.60 8.57 16.85
N ASP A 305 -5.81 7.59 15.96
CA ASP A 305 -6.79 7.64 14.87
C ASP A 305 -8.10 6.94 15.25
N ALA A 306 -9.19 7.72 15.39
CA ALA A 306 -10.50 7.18 15.76
C ALA A 306 -11.09 6.20 14.74
N ARG A 307 -10.77 6.35 13.45
CA ARG A 307 -11.29 5.46 12.38
C ARG A 307 -10.64 4.10 12.44
N LEU A 308 -9.32 4.07 12.65
CA LEU A 308 -8.60 2.81 12.85
C LEU A 308 -9.07 2.06 14.09
N ARG A 309 -9.34 2.80 15.19
CA ARG A 309 -9.94 2.22 16.40
C ARG A 309 -11.31 1.61 16.16
N GLU A 310 -12.15 2.26 15.35
CA GLU A 310 -13.47 1.72 15.01
C GLU A 310 -13.35 0.46 14.14
N SER A 311 -12.59 0.50 13.05
CA SER A 311 -12.39 -0.65 12.15
C SER A 311 -11.76 -1.86 12.85
N ALA A 312 -10.87 -1.62 13.83
CA ALA A 312 -10.22 -2.69 14.57
C ALA A 312 -11.21 -3.55 15.39
N LYS A 313 -12.40 -3.06 15.73
CA LYS A 313 -13.39 -3.82 16.52
C LYS A 313 -13.89 -5.08 15.80
N SER A 314 -13.87 -5.09 14.47
CA SER A 314 -14.28 -6.24 13.65
C SER A 314 -13.11 -7.05 13.09
N TYR A 315 -11.87 -6.71 13.45
CA TYR A 315 -10.69 -7.44 13.01
C TYR A 315 -10.44 -8.67 13.89
N ALA A 316 -10.27 -9.83 13.26
CA ALA A 316 -10.09 -11.11 13.97
C ALA A 316 -8.62 -11.47 14.23
N GLY A 317 -7.68 -10.84 13.52
CA GLY A 317 -6.25 -11.13 13.62
C GLY A 317 -5.55 -10.45 14.81
N GLU A 318 -4.25 -10.65 14.91
CA GLU A 318 -3.43 -10.07 15.98
C GLU A 318 -3.20 -8.56 15.75
N LEU A 319 -3.45 -7.77 16.79
CA LEU A 319 -3.27 -6.31 16.77
C LEU A 319 -2.06 -5.89 17.60
N VAL A 320 -1.35 -4.88 17.12
CA VAL A 320 -0.35 -4.11 17.87
C VAL A 320 -0.72 -2.64 17.76
N TRP A 321 -0.80 -1.92 18.88
CA TRP A 321 -1.10 -0.50 18.85
C TRP A 321 0.16 0.35 18.97
N PHE A 322 0.16 1.52 18.34
CA PHE A 322 1.09 2.59 18.71
C PHE A 322 0.34 3.89 18.95
N GLY A 323 0.93 4.80 19.73
CA GLY A 323 0.30 6.10 19.98
C GLY A 323 1.16 7.04 20.82
N LEU A 324 0.89 8.34 20.71
CA LEU A 324 1.61 9.39 21.43
C LEU A 324 1.09 9.60 22.87
N ASP A 325 0.04 8.89 23.27
CA ASP A 325 -0.56 8.97 24.60
C ASP A 325 -0.82 7.57 25.19
N ARG A 326 -0.04 7.18 26.20
CA ARG A 326 -0.28 5.96 27.00
C ARG A 326 -1.68 5.96 27.64
N GLY A 327 -2.24 7.13 27.92
CA GLY A 327 -3.56 7.31 28.50
C GLY A 327 -4.73 6.97 27.56
N ASN A 328 -4.46 6.66 26.29
CA ASN A 328 -5.48 6.28 25.33
C ASN A 328 -6.23 5.01 25.79
N GLU A 329 -7.56 5.09 25.91
CA GLU A 329 -8.39 3.99 26.41
C GLU A 329 -8.23 2.68 25.62
N THR A 330 -8.03 2.78 24.30
CA THR A 330 -7.82 1.60 23.45
C THR A 330 -6.52 0.88 23.77
N ILE A 331 -5.45 1.64 24.02
CA ILE A 331 -4.16 1.08 24.44
C ILE A 331 -4.29 0.41 25.80
N ILE A 332 -4.91 1.10 26.78
CA ILE A 332 -5.09 0.57 28.13
C ILE A 332 -5.87 -0.75 28.10
N GLN A 333 -6.99 -0.80 27.38
CA GLN A 333 -7.82 -2.00 27.27
C GLN A 333 -7.09 -3.13 26.56
N HIS A 334 -6.38 -2.83 25.47
CA HIS A 334 -5.63 -3.83 24.70
C HIS A 334 -4.50 -4.45 25.51
N VAL A 335 -3.69 -3.64 26.18
CA VAL A 335 -2.61 -4.13 27.05
C VAL A 335 -3.16 -4.93 28.23
N ALA A 336 -4.27 -4.50 28.85
CA ALA A 336 -4.91 -5.23 29.93
C ALA A 336 -5.45 -6.61 29.49
N ALA A 337 -5.76 -6.76 28.20
CA ALA A 337 -6.13 -8.04 27.58
C ALA A 337 -4.94 -8.90 27.15
N GLY A 338 -3.70 -8.50 27.47
CA GLY A 338 -2.48 -9.22 27.11
C GLY A 338 -1.84 -8.79 25.79
N GLY A 339 -2.38 -7.77 25.14
CA GLY A 339 -1.87 -7.25 23.88
C GLY A 339 -0.60 -6.42 24.00
N SER A 340 -0.03 -6.06 22.84
CA SER A 340 1.23 -5.34 22.70
C SER A 340 1.00 -3.91 22.18
N ALA A 341 1.70 -2.94 22.76
CA ALA A 341 1.63 -1.54 22.36
C ALA A 341 2.98 -0.81 22.43
N PHE A 342 3.18 0.15 21.54
CA PHE A 342 4.35 1.04 21.50
C PHE A 342 3.89 2.48 21.74
N VAL A 343 4.29 3.07 22.86
CA VAL A 343 3.73 4.35 23.31
C VAL A 343 4.78 5.37 23.69
N LEU A 344 4.39 6.64 23.64
CA LEU A 344 5.12 7.72 24.28
C LEU A 344 4.63 7.91 25.73
N GLU A 345 5.56 7.87 26.68
CA GLU A 345 5.34 8.14 28.10
C GLU A 345 6.18 9.33 28.55
N GLY A 346 5.55 10.51 28.57
CA GLY A 346 6.30 11.76 28.69
C GLY A 346 7.17 11.95 27.45
N GLU A 347 8.46 11.70 27.59
CA GLU A 347 9.43 11.76 26.48
C GLU A 347 10.02 10.37 26.15
N GLU A 348 9.67 9.31 26.89
CA GLU A 348 10.23 7.98 26.70
C GLU A 348 9.35 7.15 25.74
N LEU A 349 9.95 6.56 24.71
CA LEU A 349 9.31 5.53 23.88
C LEU A 349 9.40 4.20 24.61
N VAL A 350 8.27 3.51 24.72
CA VAL A 350 8.12 2.31 25.56
C VAL A 350 7.34 1.24 24.81
N LYS A 351 7.82 -0.01 24.85
CA LYS A 351 7.00 -1.19 24.54
C LYS A 351 6.28 -1.64 25.80
N ILE A 352 4.99 -1.92 25.67
CA ILE A 352 4.18 -2.52 26.73
C ILE A 352 3.56 -3.80 26.20
N GLU A 353 3.72 -4.92 26.90
CA GLU A 353 3.15 -6.22 26.54
C GLU A 353 2.69 -6.93 27.81
N GLY A 354 1.41 -7.31 27.90
CA GLY A 354 0.89 -8.01 29.08
C GLY A 354 1.08 -7.27 30.42
N GLY A 355 1.31 -5.95 30.38
CA GLY A 355 1.62 -5.12 31.54
C GLY A 355 3.12 -4.94 31.82
N ASP A 356 3.99 -5.71 31.20
CA ASP A 356 5.44 -5.51 31.25
C ASP A 356 5.83 -4.29 30.43
N ARG A 357 6.68 -3.45 31.02
CA ARG A 357 7.07 -2.14 30.48
C ARG A 357 8.56 -2.13 30.17
N GLU A 358 8.90 -1.96 28.91
CA GLU A 358 10.29 -1.98 28.42
C GLU A 358 10.63 -0.66 27.71
N PRO A 359 11.51 0.18 28.29
CA PRO A 359 11.99 1.40 27.64
C PRO A 359 12.82 1.13 26.39
N ILE A 360 12.57 1.90 25.34
CA ILE A 360 13.33 1.87 24.09
C ILE A 360 14.37 3.00 24.12
N CYS A 361 13.95 4.25 23.96
CA CYS A 361 14.81 5.44 24.05
C CYS A 361 13.94 6.66 24.31
N ARG A 362 14.54 7.80 24.62
CA ARG A 362 13.82 9.07 24.68
C ARG A 362 13.61 9.63 23.28
N SER A 363 12.52 10.34 23.09
CA SER A 363 12.16 10.97 21.83
C SER A 363 13.21 12.00 21.40
N ASP A 364 13.86 12.69 22.34
CA ASP A 364 14.92 13.67 22.09
C ASP A 364 16.27 13.05 21.67
N GLU A 365 16.45 11.75 21.87
CA GLU A 365 17.63 10.99 21.42
C GLU A 365 17.53 10.55 19.95
N ILE A 366 16.35 10.64 19.35
CA ILE A 366 16.09 10.25 17.95
C ILE A 366 16.34 11.46 17.04
N PRO A 367 17.39 11.48 16.19
CA PRO A 367 17.81 12.71 15.51
C PRO A 367 16.73 13.35 14.62
N ILE A 368 15.89 12.54 13.98
CA ILE A 368 14.82 13.03 13.10
C ILE A 368 13.63 13.65 13.85
N THR A 369 13.55 13.53 15.18
CA THR A 369 12.46 14.14 15.98
C THR A 369 12.76 15.58 16.35
N LEU A 370 13.97 16.09 16.07
CA LEU A 370 14.39 17.44 16.40
C LEU A 370 14.24 17.75 17.90
N GLY A 371 14.85 16.90 18.73
CA GLY A 371 14.76 17.01 20.19
C GLY A 371 13.34 16.75 20.70
N GLY A 372 12.61 15.82 20.08
CA GLY A 372 11.22 15.47 20.43
C GLY A 372 10.16 16.45 19.90
N THR A 373 10.57 17.56 19.29
CA THR A 373 9.68 18.63 18.82
C THR A 373 8.79 18.20 17.65
N ALA A 374 9.33 17.41 16.72
CA ALA A 374 8.59 16.88 15.58
C ALA A 374 7.76 15.66 16.01
N ARG A 375 6.61 15.92 16.66
CA ARG A 375 5.72 14.86 17.18
C ARG A 375 5.28 13.83 16.13
N HIS A 376 5.11 14.24 14.88
CA HIS A 376 4.81 13.32 13.77
C HIS A 376 5.96 12.32 13.52
N ASN A 377 7.23 12.74 13.70
CA ASN A 377 8.37 11.84 13.62
C ASN A 377 8.52 10.97 14.87
N VAL A 378 8.04 11.41 16.04
CA VAL A 378 7.90 10.52 17.22
C VAL A 378 6.90 9.41 16.95
N ALA A 379 5.75 9.74 16.32
CA ALA A 379 4.77 8.73 15.91
C ALA A 379 5.34 7.77 14.85
N ASN A 380 6.08 8.28 13.85
CA ASN A 380 6.77 7.44 12.86
C ASN A 380 7.86 6.54 13.50
N ALA A 381 8.54 7.00 14.54
CA ALA A 381 9.52 6.21 15.28
C ALA A 381 8.85 5.07 16.08
N LEU A 382 7.73 5.35 16.75
CA LEU A 382 6.94 4.33 17.46
C LEU A 382 6.40 3.26 16.48
N SER A 383 5.89 3.68 15.34
CA SER A 383 5.37 2.75 14.33
C SER A 383 6.48 1.93 13.67
N ALA A 384 7.64 2.52 13.39
CA ALA A 384 8.82 1.81 12.89
C ALA A 384 9.38 0.82 13.91
N ALA A 385 9.38 1.17 15.20
CA ALA A 385 9.76 0.28 16.29
C ALA A 385 8.82 -0.93 16.37
N ALA A 386 7.51 -0.69 16.35
CA ALA A 386 6.50 -1.75 16.33
C ALA A 386 6.66 -2.68 15.13
N LEU A 387 6.87 -2.11 13.93
CA LEU A 387 7.09 -2.87 12.71
C LEU A 387 8.34 -3.73 12.78
N SER A 388 9.47 -3.15 13.20
CA SER A 388 10.76 -3.86 13.29
C SER A 388 10.71 -4.97 14.34
N TRP A 389 10.00 -4.76 15.45
CA TRP A 389 9.78 -5.79 16.47
C TRP A 389 8.92 -6.95 15.93
N CYS A 390 7.86 -6.65 15.18
CA CYS A 390 7.04 -7.69 14.54
C CYS A 390 7.85 -8.51 13.52
N LEU A 391 8.89 -7.92 12.93
CA LEU A 391 9.82 -8.59 12.02
C LEU A 391 11.01 -9.26 12.74
N GLY A 392 10.98 -9.33 14.07
CA GLY A 392 11.93 -10.10 14.87
C GLY A 392 13.14 -9.33 15.42
N SER A 393 13.19 -8.01 15.26
CA SER A 393 14.25 -7.19 15.87
C SER A 393 14.12 -7.14 17.39
N SER A 394 15.26 -7.17 18.10
CA SER A 394 15.27 -6.95 19.54
C SER A 394 15.02 -5.46 19.88
N LEU A 395 14.57 -5.16 21.10
CA LEU A 395 14.44 -3.76 21.54
C LEU A 395 15.79 -3.02 21.58
N ASP A 396 16.89 -3.74 21.78
CA ASP A 396 18.23 -3.18 21.77
C ASP A 396 18.65 -2.75 20.35
N ASP A 397 18.33 -3.57 19.33
CA ASP A 397 18.57 -3.22 17.92
C ASP A 397 17.68 -2.06 17.49
N ILE A 398 16.41 -2.06 17.90
CA ILE A 398 15.47 -0.96 17.65
C ILE A 398 15.98 0.35 18.26
N ARG A 399 16.43 0.32 19.52
CA ARG A 399 17.05 1.46 20.19
C ARG A 399 18.26 1.98 19.40
N ALA A 400 19.18 1.10 19.05
CA ALA A 400 20.40 1.47 18.32
C ALA A 400 20.10 2.07 16.95
N GLY A 401 19.14 1.51 16.21
CA GLY A 401 18.70 2.02 14.92
C GLY A 401 18.05 3.40 15.03
N LEU A 402 17.06 3.57 15.93
CA LEU A 402 16.36 4.84 16.11
C LEU A 402 17.30 6.00 16.47
N MET A 403 18.31 5.75 17.30
CA MET A 403 19.23 6.78 17.78
C MET A 403 20.31 7.18 16.75
N THR A 404 20.40 6.48 15.61
CA THR A 404 21.49 6.70 14.63
C THR A 404 21.02 7.22 13.27
N MET A 405 19.74 7.10 12.93
CA MET A 405 19.23 7.64 11.66
C MET A 405 19.22 9.17 11.70
N ILE A 406 19.96 9.80 10.79
CA ILE A 406 20.03 11.25 10.66
C ILE A 406 19.07 11.78 9.59
N GLN A 407 18.89 13.10 9.55
CA GLN A 407 17.96 13.76 8.65
C GLN A 407 18.30 13.57 7.17
N ASP A 408 19.60 13.51 6.83
CA ASP A 408 20.07 13.34 5.45
C ASP A 408 19.71 11.96 4.86
N GLU A 409 19.42 10.98 5.73
CA GLU A 409 18.92 9.66 5.33
C GLU A 409 17.40 9.67 5.10
N ASN A 410 16.74 10.79 5.41
CA ASN A 410 15.32 11.04 5.14
C ASN A 410 15.11 12.31 4.31
N PRO A 411 15.69 12.41 3.10
CA PRO A 411 15.63 13.63 2.32
C PRO A 411 14.20 14.02 1.97
N GLY A 412 13.91 15.32 2.09
CA GLY A 412 12.62 15.94 1.82
C GLY A 412 11.54 15.64 2.87
N ARG A 413 11.89 15.17 4.07
CA ARG A 413 10.93 14.75 5.11
C ARG A 413 11.37 15.34 6.46
N CYS A 414 10.90 16.56 6.75
CA CYS A 414 11.15 17.31 7.97
C CYS A 414 12.64 17.54 8.26
N ASN A 415 13.39 17.99 7.26
CA ASN A 415 14.82 18.30 7.39
C ASN A 415 15.01 19.76 7.79
N LEU A 416 15.75 20.02 8.88
CA LEU A 416 16.01 21.36 9.39
C LEU A 416 17.49 21.70 9.26
N TYR A 417 17.80 22.63 8.36
CA TYR A 417 19.15 23.10 8.10
C TYR A 417 19.39 24.45 8.79
N ASP A 418 20.60 24.66 9.32
CA ASP A 418 21.06 25.95 9.83
C ASP A 418 22.03 26.57 8.81
N LEU A 419 21.62 27.68 8.19
CA LEU A 419 22.33 28.33 7.09
C LEU A 419 22.50 29.81 7.43
N ASP A 420 23.74 30.30 7.59
CA ASP A 420 24.08 31.72 7.72
C ASP A 420 23.13 32.58 8.59
N GLY A 421 22.68 32.04 9.72
CA GLY A 421 21.80 32.75 10.67
C GLY A 421 20.29 32.66 10.38
N PHE A 422 19.88 31.83 9.42
CA PHE A 422 18.49 31.42 9.19
C PHE A 422 18.36 29.89 9.24
N LYS A 423 17.17 29.42 9.63
CA LYS A 423 16.84 28.00 9.60
C LYS A 423 15.96 27.72 8.39
N VAL A 424 16.26 26.66 7.65
CA VAL A 424 15.47 26.20 6.51
C VAL A 424 14.88 24.84 6.84
N LEU A 425 13.55 24.76 6.83
CA LEU A 425 12.81 23.53 6.98
C LEU A 425 12.32 23.07 5.60
N ILE A 426 12.72 21.88 5.18
CA ILE A 426 12.32 21.25 3.93
C ILE A 426 11.43 20.04 4.25
N ASP A 427 10.25 19.97 3.63
CA ASP A 427 9.28 18.90 3.85
C ASP A 427 8.41 18.64 2.61
N PHE A 428 7.74 17.47 2.57
CA PHE A 428 6.86 17.01 1.49
C PHE A 428 5.37 17.10 1.83
N ALA A 429 5.00 17.88 2.85
CA ALA A 429 3.62 18.16 3.20
C ALA A 429 2.84 18.72 2.00
N HIS A 430 1.81 17.99 1.58
CA HIS A 430 0.99 18.32 0.40
C HIS A 430 -0.52 18.24 0.67
N ASN A 431 -0.92 17.94 1.91
CA ASN A 431 -2.32 17.91 2.36
C ASN A 431 -2.47 18.68 3.69
N PRO A 432 -3.70 19.09 4.07
CA PRO A 432 -3.92 19.94 5.24
C PRO A 432 -3.39 19.35 6.55
N ALA A 433 -3.54 18.03 6.76
CA ALA A 433 -3.03 17.36 7.95
C ALA A 433 -1.50 17.40 8.04
N ALA A 434 -0.79 17.14 6.93
CA ALA A 434 0.66 17.22 6.87
C ALA A 434 1.16 18.67 7.08
N MET A 435 0.47 19.66 6.49
CA MET A 435 0.79 21.07 6.71
C MET A 435 0.61 21.48 8.17
N GLY A 436 -0.46 21.03 8.83
CA GLY A 436 -0.67 21.27 10.25
C GLY A 436 0.49 20.73 11.10
N ALA A 437 0.90 19.49 10.86
CA ALA A 437 2.03 18.87 11.56
C ALA A 437 3.36 19.60 11.30
N LEU A 438 3.58 20.10 10.09
CA LEU A 438 4.74 20.91 9.73
C LEU A 438 4.74 22.26 10.47
N PHE A 439 3.59 22.92 10.56
CA PHE A 439 3.47 24.23 11.19
C PHE A 439 3.60 24.15 12.71
N ASP A 440 3.05 23.11 13.34
CA ASP A 440 3.26 22.85 14.77
C ASP A 440 4.73 22.69 15.10
N MET A 441 5.48 21.98 14.26
CA MET A 441 6.94 21.88 14.39
C MET A 441 7.61 23.26 14.20
N ALA A 442 7.26 23.98 13.13
CA ALA A 442 7.86 25.29 12.82
C ALA A 442 7.60 26.36 13.91
N ARG A 443 6.47 26.27 14.64
CA ARG A 443 6.15 27.15 15.78
C ARG A 443 7.05 26.87 16.98
N ALA A 444 7.36 25.60 17.22
CA ALA A 444 8.24 25.20 18.31
C ALA A 444 9.72 25.52 18.04
N VAL A 445 10.11 25.71 16.78
CA VAL A 445 11.43 26.24 16.41
C VAL A 445 11.48 27.76 16.65
N PRO A 446 12.41 28.27 17.48
CA PRO A 446 12.55 29.70 17.72
C PRO A 446 12.95 30.46 16.45
N ALA A 447 12.18 31.49 16.09
CA ALA A 447 12.46 32.35 14.94
C ALA A 447 11.98 33.79 15.19
N LYS A 448 12.67 34.78 14.59
CA LYS A 448 12.22 36.18 14.59
C LYS A 448 11.16 36.47 13.54
N ARG A 449 11.18 35.72 12.44
CA ARG A 449 10.25 35.77 11.30
C ARG A 449 10.17 34.37 10.71
N ARG A 450 9.00 34.00 10.21
CA ARG A 450 8.77 32.75 9.48
C ARG A 450 8.31 33.07 8.07
N ALA A 451 8.79 32.31 7.10
CA ALA A 451 8.38 32.42 5.71
C ALA A 451 8.02 31.01 5.23
N LEU A 452 6.96 30.92 4.44
CA LEU A 452 6.50 29.67 3.85
C LEU A 452 6.63 29.77 2.33
N CYS A 453 7.25 28.77 1.72
CA CYS A 453 7.23 28.55 0.29
C CYS A 453 6.77 27.11 0.06
N PHE A 454 5.72 26.93 -0.73
CA PHE A 454 5.19 25.62 -1.07
C PHE A 454 4.67 25.65 -2.51
N GLY A 455 4.55 24.48 -3.11
CA GLY A 455 3.97 24.26 -4.44
C GLY A 455 2.96 23.14 -4.40
N GLN A 456 2.16 23.02 -5.46
CA GLN A 456 1.22 21.93 -5.64
C GLN A 456 1.50 21.23 -6.98
N ALA A 457 1.20 19.93 -7.04
CA ALA A 457 1.32 19.15 -8.26
C ALA A 457 0.41 19.68 -9.37
N GLY A 458 0.90 19.67 -10.61
CA GLY A 458 0.23 20.28 -11.77
C GLY A 458 -0.97 19.49 -12.30
N ASP A 459 -1.20 18.29 -11.78
CA ASP A 459 -2.35 17.43 -12.05
C ASP A 459 -3.53 17.71 -11.12
N ARG A 460 -3.45 18.74 -10.27
CA ARG A 460 -4.52 19.16 -9.35
C ARG A 460 -5.41 20.23 -9.97
N THR A 461 -6.69 20.22 -9.61
CA THR A 461 -7.64 21.24 -10.06
C THR A 461 -7.33 22.61 -9.43
N ASP A 462 -7.72 23.66 -10.13
CA ASP A 462 -7.65 25.04 -9.64
C ASP A 462 -8.28 25.22 -8.24
N GLU A 463 -9.36 24.51 -7.94
CA GLU A 463 -10.03 24.64 -6.64
C GLU A 463 -9.20 24.00 -5.53
N LEU A 464 -8.62 22.82 -5.74
CA LEU A 464 -7.73 22.18 -4.77
C LEU A 464 -6.48 23.03 -4.49
N ILE A 465 -5.95 23.73 -5.52
CA ILE A 465 -4.84 24.66 -5.34
C ILE A 465 -5.25 25.84 -4.45
N ARG A 466 -6.45 26.41 -4.67
CA ARG A 466 -6.98 27.51 -3.85
C ARG A 466 -7.26 27.07 -2.41
N GLU A 467 -7.82 25.88 -2.23
CA GLU A 467 -8.09 25.28 -0.92
C GLU A 467 -6.81 25.11 -0.12
N LEU A 468 -5.77 24.49 -0.70
CA LEU A 468 -4.47 24.34 -0.05
C LEU A 468 -3.88 25.70 0.38
N ALA A 469 -4.00 26.72 -0.47
CA ALA A 469 -3.53 28.07 -0.13
C ALA A 469 -4.33 28.72 1.00
N ARG A 470 -5.66 28.53 1.04
CA ARG A 470 -6.52 28.99 2.14
C ARG A 470 -6.16 28.26 3.44
N ASP A 471 -5.94 26.95 3.39
CA ASP A 471 -5.56 26.15 4.55
C ASP A 471 -4.20 26.56 5.09
N ALA A 472 -3.19 26.69 4.22
CA ALA A 472 -1.88 27.19 4.63
C ALA A 472 -1.96 28.57 5.29
N TRP A 473 -2.79 29.48 4.75
CA TRP A 473 -3.03 30.79 5.34
C TRP A 473 -3.77 30.71 6.68
N ALA A 474 -4.80 29.86 6.78
CA ALA A 474 -5.63 29.71 7.97
C ALA A 474 -4.89 29.03 9.12
N ILE A 475 -4.04 28.04 8.83
CA ILE A 475 -3.16 27.43 9.81
C ILE A 475 -2.16 28.49 10.28
N GLY A 476 -1.53 29.21 9.36
CA GLY A 476 -0.72 30.41 9.63
C GLY A 476 0.58 30.16 10.42
N LEU A 477 1.64 30.88 10.03
CA LEU A 477 2.85 31.05 10.83
C LEU A 477 2.89 32.53 11.23
N ASP A 478 2.68 32.82 12.52
CA ASP A 478 2.69 34.19 13.07
C ASP A 478 3.95 35.00 12.69
#